data_AF-A0A238V248-F1
#
_entry.id   AF-A0A238V248-F1
#
_cell.length_a   1.000
_cell.length_b   1.000
_cell.length_c   1.000
_cell.angle_alpha   90.00
_cell.angle_beta   90.00
_cell.angle_gamma   90.00
#
_symmetry.space_group_name_H-M   'P 1'
#
loop_
_entity.id
_entity.type
_entity.pdbx_description
1 polymer ?
#
loop_
_entity_poly.entity_id
_entity_poly.type
_entity_poly.pdbx_seq_one_letter_code
_entity_poly.pdbx_strand_id
1 'polypeptide(L)'
;MDNSAESPHRVDNLPIHWGPKPGLVTLCGVVALAAAGGAAWFGTTGDPAGALLLGVVTVFFAATTVHCALVRPRLTTDASGITVRTLSGRLQAPWRRVQYRVVTTRRLGRNVDTLELDIADEQPGAEPEFVVLGELELGADPNDVLERLWRAE
;
A
#
# COMPACT_ATOMS: atom_id res chain seq x y z
N MET A 1 -10.26 30.99 -40.87
CA MET A 1 -9.58 29.67 -40.91
C MET A 1 -8.38 29.75 -39.99
N ASP A 2 -8.60 29.43 -38.72
CA ASP A 2 -7.57 29.05 -37.77
C ASP A 2 -8.21 27.90 -36.99
N ASN A 3 -7.88 26.68 -37.41
CA ASN A 3 -8.32 25.45 -36.78
C ASN A 3 -7.17 25.00 -35.88
N SER A 4 -6.96 25.75 -34.80
CA SER A 4 -6.07 25.34 -33.72
C SER A 4 -6.70 24.15 -33.02
N ALA A 5 -6.18 22.98 -33.31
CA ALA A 5 -6.54 21.71 -32.71
C ALA A 5 -6.24 21.73 -31.19
N GLU A 6 -7.20 22.18 -30.39
CA GLU A 6 -7.28 21.77 -28.99
C GLU A 6 -7.45 20.25 -28.98
N SER A 7 -6.37 19.54 -28.66
CA SER A 7 -6.38 18.10 -28.47
C SER A 7 -7.12 17.79 -27.17
N PRO A 8 -8.36 17.26 -27.19
CA PRO A 8 -9.09 16.98 -25.96
C PRO A 8 -8.54 15.67 -25.34
N HIS A 9 -8.34 15.66 -24.02
CA HIS A 9 -8.29 14.45 -23.19
C HIS A 9 -7.19 13.39 -23.44
N ARG A 10 -5.89 13.74 -23.38
CA ARG A 10 -4.83 12.72 -23.10
C ARG A 10 -4.52 12.56 -21.61
N VAL A 11 -4.91 13.52 -20.78
CA VAL A 11 -4.49 13.58 -19.36
C VAL A 11 -5.34 12.69 -18.45
N ASP A 12 -6.53 12.29 -18.89
CA ASP A 12 -7.54 11.69 -18.00
C ASP A 12 -7.48 10.16 -17.92
N ASN A 13 -6.62 9.52 -18.71
CA ASN A 13 -6.42 8.07 -18.71
C ASN A 13 -5.09 7.65 -18.07
N LEU A 14 -4.40 8.54 -17.34
CA LEU A 14 -3.16 8.19 -16.66
C LEU A 14 -3.45 7.27 -15.46
N PRO A 15 -2.73 6.15 -15.31
CA PRO A 15 -2.94 5.26 -14.18
C PRO A 15 -2.72 5.99 -12.85
N ILE A 16 -3.66 5.83 -11.92
CA ILE A 16 -3.53 6.37 -10.56
C ILE A 16 -2.96 5.27 -9.68
N HIS A 17 -1.99 5.60 -8.85
CA HIS A 17 -1.29 4.65 -7.99
C HIS A 17 -1.38 5.07 -6.52
N TRP A 18 -1.72 4.11 -5.67
CA TRP A 18 -1.68 4.21 -4.21
C TRP A 18 -0.67 3.22 -3.66
N GLY A 19 -0.02 3.59 -2.57
CA GLY A 19 1.03 2.79 -1.96
C GLY A 19 1.58 3.47 -0.71
N PRO A 20 2.41 2.77 0.07
CA PRO A 20 2.96 3.31 1.30
C PRO A 20 3.63 4.69 1.09
N LYS A 21 3.35 5.63 2.01
CA LYS A 21 3.92 6.98 1.98
C LYS A 21 5.46 6.89 1.98
N PRO A 22 6.18 7.51 1.01
CA PRO A 22 7.63 7.41 0.95
C PRO A 22 8.32 7.81 2.26
N GLY A 23 7.81 8.87 2.91
CA GLY A 23 8.35 9.35 4.18
C GLY A 23 8.30 8.31 5.31
N LEU A 24 7.28 7.44 5.34
CA LEU A 24 7.20 6.36 6.31
C LEU A 24 8.25 5.28 6.03
N VAL A 25 8.44 4.92 4.76
CA VAL A 25 9.48 3.94 4.35
C VAL A 25 10.88 4.48 4.68
N THR A 26 11.14 5.75 4.38
CA THR A 26 12.40 6.41 4.74
C THR A 26 12.60 6.45 6.25
N LEU A 27 11.57 6.78 7.03
CA LEU A 27 11.64 6.79 8.49
C LEU A 27 11.97 5.41 9.05
N CYS A 28 11.29 4.35 8.58
CA CYS A 28 11.61 2.97 8.98
C CYS A 28 13.07 2.61 8.65
N GLY A 29 13.58 3.02 7.49
CA GLY A 29 14.96 2.79 7.10
C GLY A 29 15.96 3.51 8.01
N VAL A 30 15.69 4.77 8.36
CA VAL A 30 16.53 5.54 9.30
C VAL A 30 16.54 4.89 10.69
N VAL A 31 15.38 4.48 11.19
CA VAL A 31 15.28 3.78 12.49
C VAL A 31 16.05 2.46 12.46
N ALA A 32 15.95 1.69 11.37
CA ALA A 32 16.72 0.46 11.21
C ALA A 32 18.23 0.70 11.26
N LEU A 33 18.73 1.71 10.54
CA LEU A 33 20.15 2.06 10.53
C LEU A 33 20.65 2.54 11.89
N ALA A 34 19.86 3.39 12.58
CA ALA A 34 20.19 3.86 13.92
C ALA A 34 20.25 2.70 14.93
N ALA A 35 19.27 1.79 14.89
CA ALA A 35 19.25 0.61 15.74
C ALA A 35 20.44 -0.32 15.45
N ALA A 36 20.83 -0.49 14.18
CA ALA A 36 21.98 -1.31 13.80
C ALA A 36 23.28 -0.74 14.38
N GLY A 37 23.47 0.58 14.28
CA GLY A 37 24.62 1.27 14.86
C GLY A 37 24.67 1.14 16.37
N GLY A 38 23.52 1.28 17.04
CA GLY A 38 23.43 1.07 18.49
C GLY A 38 23.73 -0.38 18.89
N ALA A 39 23.20 -1.37 18.17
CA ALA A 39 23.47 -2.78 18.43
C ALA A 39 24.98 -3.10 18.33
N ALA A 40 25.65 -2.57 17.31
CA ALA A 40 27.09 -2.71 17.15
C ALA A 40 27.84 -2.05 18.30
N TRP A 41 27.46 -0.85 18.70
CA TRP A 41 28.06 -0.13 19.83
C TRP A 41 27.94 -0.92 21.13
N PHE A 42 26.73 -1.31 21.54
CA PHE A 42 26.51 -2.05 22.79
C PHE A 42 27.20 -3.43 22.81
N GLY A 43 27.31 -4.06 21.65
CA GLY A 43 28.09 -5.29 21.48
C GLY A 43 29.57 -5.11 21.82
N THR A 44 30.14 -3.94 21.57
CA THR A 44 31.53 -3.62 21.93
C THR A 44 31.71 -3.17 23.39
N THR A 45 30.67 -2.65 24.04
CA THR A 45 30.74 -2.13 25.41
C THR A 45 30.34 -3.16 26.48
N GLY A 46 30.08 -4.42 26.10
CA GLY A 46 29.76 -5.49 27.04
C GLY A 46 28.31 -5.49 27.54
N ASP A 47 27.37 -4.86 26.82
CA ASP A 47 25.93 -4.96 27.08
C ASP A 47 25.26 -5.85 26.01
N PRO A 48 25.29 -7.19 26.21
CA PRO A 48 24.71 -8.12 25.23
C PRO A 48 23.18 -8.01 25.16
N ALA A 49 22.52 -7.56 26.23
CA ALA A 49 21.07 -7.42 26.25
C ALA A 49 20.62 -6.22 25.41
N GLY A 50 21.28 -5.06 25.57
CA GLY A 50 21.06 -3.89 24.73
C GLY A 50 21.35 -4.16 23.26
N ALA A 51 22.46 -4.86 22.97
CA ALA A 51 22.81 -5.27 21.61
C ALA A 51 21.74 -6.18 20.98
N LEU A 52 21.25 -7.17 21.72
CA LEU A 52 20.22 -8.09 21.25
C LEU A 52 18.90 -7.36 20.95
N LEU A 53 18.45 -6.50 21.88
CA LEU A 53 17.20 -5.77 21.72
C LEU A 53 17.25 -4.86 20.49
N LEU A 54 18.33 -4.11 20.31
CA LEU A 54 18.52 -3.26 19.13
C LEU A 54 18.71 -4.07 17.85
N GLY A 55 19.31 -5.26 17.93
CA GLY A 55 19.35 -6.21 16.82
C GLY A 55 17.95 -6.63 16.37
N VAL A 56 17.05 -6.97 17.30
CA VAL A 56 15.66 -7.31 17.00
C VAL A 56 14.92 -6.12 16.38
N VAL A 57 15.08 -4.91 16.94
CA VAL A 57 14.51 -3.68 16.38
C VAL A 57 15.01 -3.43 14.96
N THR A 58 16.31 -3.63 14.72
CA THR A 58 16.92 -3.49 13.39
C THR A 58 16.26 -4.42 12.39
N VAL A 59 16.14 -5.71 12.72
CA VAL A 59 15.53 -6.71 11.83
C VAL A 59 14.07 -6.35 11.53
N PHE A 60 13.30 -5.97 12.55
CA PHE A 60 11.91 -5.58 12.38
C PHE A 60 11.75 -4.41 11.41
N PHE A 61 12.44 -3.29 11.65
CA PHE A 61 12.32 -2.09 10.81
C PHE A 61 12.94 -2.28 9.42
N ALA A 62 14.02 -3.05 9.29
CA ALA A 62 14.57 -3.42 8.00
C ALA A 62 13.56 -4.26 7.19
N ALA A 63 12.94 -5.26 7.81
CA ALA A 63 11.90 -6.07 7.17
C ALA A 63 10.69 -5.21 6.77
N THR A 64 10.23 -4.29 7.61
CA THR A 64 9.15 -3.35 7.26
C THR A 64 9.53 -2.45 6.09
N THR A 65 10.76 -1.90 6.09
CA THR A 65 11.25 -1.03 5.00
C THR A 65 11.28 -1.79 3.67
N VAL A 66 11.84 -3.00 3.68
CA VAL A 66 11.88 -3.89 2.51
C VAL A 66 10.46 -4.26 2.07
N HIS A 67 9.59 -4.65 2.99
CA HIS A 67 8.21 -4.98 2.69
C HIS A 67 7.48 -3.81 2.01
N CYS A 68 7.53 -2.61 2.59
CA CYS A 68 6.90 -1.42 2.03
C CYS A 68 7.47 -1.05 0.65
N ALA A 69 8.77 -1.25 0.42
CA ALA A 69 9.38 -1.06 -0.89
C ALA A 69 8.90 -2.12 -1.90
N LEU A 70 8.80 -3.38 -1.48
CA LEU A 70 8.37 -4.51 -2.30
C LEU A 70 6.87 -4.55 -2.59
N VAL A 71 6.02 -3.80 -1.90
CA VAL A 71 4.59 -3.72 -2.21
C VAL A 71 4.19 -2.43 -2.94
N ARG A 72 5.14 -1.57 -3.32
CA ARG A 72 4.86 -0.26 -3.94
C ARG A 72 4.89 -0.31 -5.48
N PRO A 73 3.87 0.19 -6.20
CA PRO A 73 2.54 0.62 -5.73
C PRO A 73 1.64 -0.56 -5.36
N ARG A 74 0.79 -0.39 -4.34
CA ARG A 74 -0.06 -1.44 -3.77
C ARG A 74 -1.37 -1.58 -4.51
N LEU A 75 -1.98 -0.45 -4.88
CA LEU A 75 -3.17 -0.40 -5.71
C LEU A 75 -2.89 0.53 -6.89
N THR A 76 -3.27 0.10 -8.08
CA THR A 76 -3.20 0.88 -9.31
C THR A 76 -4.53 0.77 -10.01
N THR A 77 -5.03 1.87 -10.55
CA THR A 77 -6.24 1.89 -11.38
C THR A 77 -5.92 2.45 -12.75
N ASP A 78 -6.56 1.89 -13.76
CA ASP A 78 -6.52 2.36 -15.13
C ASP A 78 -7.91 2.27 -15.77
N ALA A 79 -8.03 2.66 -17.04
CA ALA A 79 -9.29 2.61 -17.78
C ALA A 79 -9.86 1.19 -17.96
N SER A 80 -9.05 0.14 -17.78
CA SER A 80 -9.45 -1.25 -17.94
C SER A 80 -9.88 -1.91 -16.63
N GLY A 81 -9.38 -1.42 -15.48
CA GLY A 81 -9.72 -1.97 -14.17
C GLY A 81 -8.72 -1.59 -13.08
N ILE A 82 -8.56 -2.54 -12.14
CA ILE A 82 -7.67 -2.40 -10.99
C ILE A 82 -6.55 -3.43 -11.05
N THR A 83 -5.42 -3.05 -10.46
CA THR A 83 -4.27 -3.89 -10.20
C THR A 83 -3.86 -3.75 -8.75
N VAL A 84 -3.93 -4.85 -7.99
CA VAL A 84 -3.43 -4.94 -6.61
C VAL A 84 -2.14 -5.74 -6.59
N ARG A 85 -1.08 -5.20 -5.99
CA ARG A 85 0.19 -5.93 -5.83
C ARG A 85 0.27 -6.59 -4.46
N THR A 86 0.31 -7.91 -4.42
CA THR A 86 0.48 -8.70 -3.19
C THR A 86 1.96 -9.03 -2.97
N LEU A 87 2.29 -9.68 -1.85
CA LEU A 87 3.65 -10.17 -1.60
C LEU A 87 4.06 -11.28 -2.57
N SER A 88 3.10 -12.09 -3.00
CA SER A 88 3.29 -13.27 -3.84
C SER A 88 3.01 -13.03 -5.32
N GLY A 89 2.45 -11.87 -5.69
CA GLY A 89 2.10 -11.62 -7.08
C GLY A 89 1.32 -10.33 -7.31
N ARG A 90 0.50 -10.35 -8.36
CA ARG A 90 -0.31 -9.22 -8.79
C ARG A 90 -1.69 -9.75 -9.16
N LEU A 91 -2.72 -9.18 -8.56
CA LEU A 91 -4.11 -9.42 -8.86
C LEU A 91 -4.61 -8.33 -9.79
N GLN A 92 -5.11 -8.69 -10.97
CA GLN A 92 -5.64 -7.76 -11.95
C GLN A 92 -7.07 -8.14 -12.25
N ALA A 93 -7.98 -7.16 -12.19
CA ALA A 93 -9.39 -7.39 -12.43
C ALA A 93 -10.03 -6.22 -13.17
N PRO A 94 -10.89 -6.48 -14.17
CA PRO A 94 -11.65 -5.42 -14.82
C PRO A 94 -12.74 -4.88 -13.91
N TRP A 95 -13.12 -3.61 -14.07
CA TRP A 95 -14.11 -2.93 -13.22
C TRP A 95 -15.40 -3.72 -12.97
N ARG A 96 -15.91 -4.38 -14.01
CA ARG A 96 -17.12 -5.24 -13.93
C ARG A 96 -17.07 -6.37 -12.88
N ARG A 97 -15.88 -6.74 -12.40
CA ARG A 97 -15.65 -7.80 -11.40
C ARG A 97 -15.29 -7.26 -10.02
N VAL A 98 -15.14 -5.95 -9.87
CA VAL A 98 -14.64 -5.33 -8.65
C VAL A 98 -15.80 -4.67 -7.93
N GLN A 99 -16.06 -5.11 -6.70
CA GLN A 99 -16.85 -4.34 -5.77
C GLN A 99 -15.92 -3.75 -4.73
N TYR A 100 -16.14 -2.48 -4.38
CA TYR A 100 -15.28 -1.76 -3.46
C TYR A 100 -16.13 -1.02 -2.43
N ARG A 101 -15.72 -1.08 -1.15
CA ARG A 101 -16.39 -0.39 -0.05
C ARG A 101 -15.39 0.00 1.03
N VAL A 102 -15.71 1.00 1.83
CA VAL A 102 -14.94 1.32 3.03
C VAL A 102 -15.67 0.77 4.26
N VAL A 103 -14.92 0.12 5.13
CA VAL A 103 -15.41 -0.42 6.40
C VAL A 103 -14.62 0.20 7.55
N THR A 104 -15.35 0.75 8.52
CA THR A 104 -14.78 1.26 9.76
C THR A 104 -14.82 0.19 10.84
N THR A 105 -13.66 -0.14 11.41
CA THR A 105 -13.56 -1.07 12.53
C THR A 105 -13.05 -0.36 13.78
N ARG A 106 -13.60 -0.69 14.96
CA ARG A 106 -13.10 -0.16 16.23
C ARG A 106 -12.09 -1.14 16.83
N ARG A 107 -10.82 -0.73 16.91
CA ARG A 107 -9.74 -1.52 17.53
C ARG A 107 -8.99 -0.66 18.54
N LEU A 108 -8.85 -1.15 19.78
CA LEU A 108 -8.12 -0.45 20.86
C LEU A 108 -8.65 0.98 21.12
N GLY A 109 -9.96 1.19 21.00
CA GLY A 109 -10.57 2.51 21.15
C GLY A 109 -10.35 3.48 19.98
N ARG A 110 -9.65 3.05 18.92
CA ARG A 110 -9.47 3.82 17.69
C ARG A 110 -10.38 3.27 16.59
N ASN A 111 -11.01 4.17 15.83
CA ASN A 111 -11.66 3.82 14.57
C ASN A 111 -10.61 3.73 13.46
N VAL A 112 -10.62 2.62 12.72
CA VAL A 112 -9.71 2.34 11.63
C VAL A 112 -10.54 2.03 10.40
N ASP A 113 -10.39 2.87 9.39
CA ASP A 113 -11.03 2.68 8.08
C ASP A 113 -10.14 1.80 7.20
N THR A 114 -10.78 0.92 6.44
CA THR A 114 -10.13 0.06 5.46
C THR A 114 -10.96 0.00 4.19
N LEU A 115 -10.28 0.08 3.04
CA LEU A 115 -10.87 -0.18 1.74
C LEU A 115 -10.90 -1.69 1.51
N GLU A 116 -12.11 -2.25 1.40
CA GLU A 116 -12.33 -3.64 1.05
C GLU A 116 -12.62 -3.74 -0.45
N LEU A 117 -11.89 -4.61 -1.13
CA LEU A 117 -12.04 -4.95 -2.54
C LEU A 117 -12.47 -6.41 -2.62
N ASP A 118 -13.64 -6.64 -3.19
CA ASP A 118 -14.18 -7.96 -3.47
C ASP A 118 -14.09 -8.18 -4.98
N ILE A 119 -13.24 -9.11 -5.39
CA ILE A 119 -12.85 -9.34 -6.78
C ILE A 119 -13.40 -10.70 -7.20
N ALA A 120 -14.47 -10.67 -8.00
CA ALA A 120 -15.08 -11.87 -8.53
C ALA A 120 -14.12 -12.61 -9.48
N ASP A 121 -14.06 -13.93 -9.35
CA ASP A 121 -13.32 -14.80 -10.27
C ASP A 121 -13.98 -14.81 -11.67
N GLU A 122 -13.22 -15.24 -12.68
CA GLU A 122 -13.76 -15.46 -14.03
C GLU A 122 -14.71 -16.65 -14.09
N GLN A 123 -14.49 -17.64 -13.24
CA GLN A 123 -15.24 -18.88 -13.21
C GLN A 123 -16.49 -18.72 -12.32
N PRO A 124 -17.70 -18.92 -12.88
CA PRO A 124 -18.92 -18.86 -12.09
C PRO A 124 -18.89 -19.87 -10.93
N GLY A 125 -19.08 -19.39 -9.70
CA GLY A 125 -19.11 -20.22 -8.49
C GLY A 125 -17.76 -20.43 -7.79
N ALA A 126 -16.67 -19.83 -8.29
CA ALA A 126 -15.43 -19.74 -7.52
C ALA A 126 -15.54 -18.67 -6.42
N GLU A 127 -14.79 -18.88 -5.33
CA GLU A 127 -14.70 -17.93 -4.22
C GLU A 127 -14.00 -16.65 -4.71
N PRO A 128 -14.56 -15.46 -4.44
CA PRO A 128 -13.93 -14.21 -4.84
C PRO A 128 -12.66 -13.94 -4.04
N GLU A 129 -11.71 -13.22 -4.65
CA GLU A 129 -10.53 -12.75 -3.94
C GLU A 129 -10.85 -11.47 -3.18
N PHE A 130 -10.70 -11.54 -1.86
CA PHE A 130 -10.99 -10.43 -0.97
C PHE A 130 -9.71 -9.77 -0.47
N VAL A 131 -9.55 -8.48 -0.77
CA VAL A 131 -8.39 -7.69 -0.37
C VAL A 131 -8.85 -6.55 0.54
N VAL A 132 -8.21 -6.41 1.70
CA VAL A 132 -8.43 -5.30 2.62
C VAL A 132 -7.19 -4.42 2.64
N LEU A 133 -7.35 -3.13 2.35
CA LEU A 133 -6.27 -2.15 2.29
C LEU A 133 -6.50 -1.04 3.30
N GLY A 134 -5.56 -0.87 4.22
CA GLY A 134 -5.57 0.23 5.19
C GLY A 134 -4.85 1.50 4.70
N GLU A 135 -4.95 2.59 5.47
CA GLU A 135 -4.29 3.87 5.16
C GLU A 135 -2.76 3.73 4.99
N LEU A 136 -2.11 2.84 5.75
CA LEU A 136 -0.67 2.60 5.65
C LEU A 136 -0.27 1.97 4.30
N GLU A 137 -1.13 1.11 3.76
CA GLU A 137 -0.90 0.42 2.50
C GLU A 137 -1.25 1.31 1.29
N LEU A 138 -2.31 2.11 1.42
CA LEU A 138 -2.75 3.05 0.38
C LEU A 138 -1.92 4.33 0.36
N GLY A 139 -1.36 4.72 1.51
CA GLY A 139 -0.73 6.02 1.71
C GLY A 139 -1.69 7.20 1.61
N ALA A 140 -3.00 6.95 1.70
CA ALA A 140 -4.09 7.92 1.64
C ALA A 140 -5.28 7.40 2.47
N ASP A 141 -6.20 8.30 2.85
CA ASP A 141 -7.43 7.92 3.54
C ASP A 141 -8.26 6.97 2.64
N PRO A 142 -8.74 5.82 3.15
CA PRO A 142 -9.59 4.90 2.38
C PRO A 142 -10.82 5.55 1.75
N ASN A 143 -11.42 6.55 2.41
CA ASN A 143 -12.57 7.30 1.87
C ASN A 143 -12.17 8.19 0.69
N ASP A 144 -10.99 8.84 0.76
CA ASP A 144 -10.45 9.62 -0.35
C ASP A 144 -10.13 8.71 -1.54
N VAL A 145 -9.62 7.50 -1.29
CA VAL A 145 -9.39 6.51 -2.34
C VAL A 145 -10.71 6.04 -2.95
N LEU A 146 -11.71 5.73 -2.13
CA LEU A 146 -13.05 5.35 -2.59
C LEU A 146 -13.66 6.41 -3.52
N GLU A 147 -13.56 7.68 -3.14
CA GLU A 147 -14.06 8.79 -3.97
C GLU A 147 -13.35 8.87 -5.34
N ARG A 148 -12.06 8.54 -5.37
CA ARG A 148 -11.28 8.47 -6.62
C ARG A 148 -11.66 7.27 -7.47
N LEU A 149 -11.97 6.12 -6.86
CA LEU A 149 -12.45 4.93 -7.56
C LEU A 149 -13.79 5.20 -8.27
N TRP A 150 -14.74 5.84 -7.59
CA TRP A 150 -16.02 6.24 -8.20
C TRP A 150 -15.88 7.14 -9.41
N ARG A 151 -14.79 7.92 -9.51
CA ARG A 151 -14.54 8.79 -10.66
C ARG A 151 -13.81 8.10 -11.82
N ALA A 152 -13.30 6.89 -11.60
CA ALA A 152 -12.51 6.14 -12.58
C ALA A 152 -13.30 5.03 -13.30
N GLU A 153 -14.47 4.65 -12.77
CA GLU A 153 -15.47 3.78 -13.41
C GLU A 153 -16.25 4.52 -14.51
#